data_AF-A0A950MSK2-F1
#
_entry.id   AF-A0A950MSK2-F1
#
_cell.length_a   1.000
_cell.length_b   1.000
_cell.length_c   1.000
_cell.angle_alpha   90.00
_cell.angle_beta   90.00
_cell.angle_gamma   90.00
#
_symmetry.space_group_name_H-M   'P 1'
#
loop_
_entity.id
_entity.type
_entity.pdbx_description
1 polymer ?
#
loop_
_entity_poly.entity_id
_entity_poly.type
_entity_poly.pdbx_seq_one_letter_code
_entity_poly.pdbx_strand_id
1 'polypeptide(L)'
;MPAPRKTAAGPKSTGPKSKASRPEVHPLGEHLAELLNPALIEPKTQGFGEAPQPKFEAPFPESHPRGLTGAAVSAESLKELLDQGDPNIRNRPPWLPHRPPRPEKSEGGRSFRVVSEYEPKGDQPQAIAELVKGVEASERDQVLLGVTGSGKTFTMAKVIEAT
;
A
#
# COMPACT_ATOMS: atom_id res chain seq x y z
N MET A 1 -56.32 -36.28 -17.52
CA MET A 1 -55.82 -34.99 -18.06
C MET A 1 -56.26 -33.86 -17.14
N PRO A 2 -55.44 -32.84 -16.82
CA PRO A 2 -54.03 -32.84 -16.44
C PRO A 2 -53.81 -32.39 -14.96
N ALA A 3 -52.58 -32.60 -14.47
CA ALA A 3 -52.10 -32.50 -13.09
C ALA A 3 -52.13 -31.08 -12.45
N PRO A 4 -52.12 -30.97 -11.10
CA PRO A 4 -51.87 -29.68 -10.44
C PRO A 4 -50.43 -29.21 -10.72
N ARG A 5 -50.32 -28.02 -11.32
CA ARG A 5 -49.03 -27.36 -11.61
C ARG A 5 -48.31 -27.08 -10.29
N LYS A 6 -47.12 -27.66 -10.14
CA LYS A 6 -46.11 -27.27 -9.14
C LYS A 6 -45.79 -25.79 -9.34
N THR A 7 -46.02 -24.96 -8.34
CA THR A 7 -45.41 -23.63 -8.26
C THR A 7 -43.91 -23.84 -8.01
N ALA A 8 -43.09 -23.40 -8.96
CA ALA A 8 -41.65 -23.48 -8.87
C ALA A 8 -41.16 -22.57 -7.75
N ALA A 9 -40.35 -23.12 -6.84
CA ALA A 9 -39.56 -22.33 -5.90
C ALA A 9 -38.56 -21.47 -6.70
N GLY A 10 -38.58 -20.16 -6.48
CA GLY A 10 -37.59 -19.24 -7.06
C GLY A 10 -36.16 -19.59 -6.62
N PRO A 11 -35.13 -19.20 -7.38
CA PRO A 11 -33.75 -19.52 -7.07
C PRO A 11 -33.34 -18.87 -5.75
N LYS A 12 -32.92 -19.68 -4.78
CA LYS A 12 -32.24 -19.18 -3.57
C LYS A 12 -30.87 -18.66 -4.01
N SER A 13 -30.70 -17.35 -4.02
CA SER A 13 -29.37 -16.73 -4.14
C SER A 13 -28.61 -16.95 -2.83
N THR A 14 -27.84 -18.01 -2.74
CA THR A 14 -26.81 -18.14 -1.71
C THR A 14 -25.64 -17.25 -2.10
N GLY A 15 -25.74 -15.96 -1.79
CA GLY A 15 -24.57 -15.09 -1.74
C GLY A 15 -23.58 -15.57 -0.67
N PRO A 16 -22.27 -15.32 -0.81
CA PRO A 16 -21.29 -15.72 0.19
C PRO A 16 -21.66 -15.07 1.53
N LYS A 17 -21.76 -15.88 2.59
CA LYS A 17 -21.92 -15.36 3.96
C LYS A 17 -20.60 -14.72 4.39
N SER A 18 -20.43 -13.44 4.08
CA SER A 18 -19.36 -12.62 4.61
C SER A 18 -19.52 -12.53 6.13
N LYS A 19 -18.54 -13.02 6.89
CA LYS A 19 -18.48 -12.89 8.37
C LYS A 19 -18.02 -11.50 8.83
N ALA A 20 -18.02 -10.50 7.95
CA ALA A 20 -17.68 -9.13 8.30
C ALA A 20 -18.96 -8.32 8.41
N SER A 21 -19.48 -8.17 9.63
CA SER A 21 -20.44 -7.11 9.94
C SER A 21 -19.75 -5.78 9.72
N ARG A 22 -20.35 -4.86 8.95
CA ARG A 22 -19.91 -3.47 8.94
C ARG A 22 -20.02 -2.97 10.38
N PRO A 23 -18.95 -2.49 11.02
CA PRO A 23 -19.07 -1.89 12.34
C PRO A 23 -20.00 -0.67 12.21
N GLU A 24 -20.91 -0.50 13.17
CA GLU A 24 -21.69 0.73 13.25
C GLU A 24 -20.72 1.87 13.55
N VAL A 25 -20.52 2.73 12.54
CA VAL A 25 -19.68 3.91 12.67
C VAL A 25 -20.56 4.99 13.28
N HIS A 26 -20.43 5.20 14.58
CA HIS A 26 -21.01 6.38 15.21
C HIS A 26 -20.27 7.61 14.66
N PRO A 27 -20.98 8.63 14.15
CA PRO A 27 -20.33 9.87 13.76
C PRO A 27 -19.57 10.40 14.98
N LEU A 28 -18.28 10.69 14.77
CA LEU A 28 -17.45 11.29 15.81
C LEU A 28 -18.16 12.56 16.29
N GLY A 29 -18.30 12.73 17.61
CA GLY A 29 -18.94 13.93 18.17
C GLY A 29 -18.27 15.19 17.63
N GLU A 30 -19.01 16.29 17.53
CA GLU A 30 -18.56 17.55 16.88
C GLU A 30 -17.14 17.95 17.31
N HIS A 31 -16.85 17.87 18.61
CA HIS A 31 -15.55 18.21 19.16
C HIS A 31 -14.39 17.27 18.74
N LEU A 32 -14.68 15.98 18.53
CA LEU A 32 -13.68 15.03 18.08
C LEU A 32 -13.42 15.17 16.57
N ALA A 33 -14.44 15.59 15.81
CA ALA A 33 -14.29 15.98 14.41
C ALA A 33 -13.47 17.28 14.26
N GLU A 34 -13.62 18.24 15.19
CA GLU A 34 -12.81 19.47 15.27
C GLU A 34 -11.31 19.19 15.41
N LEU A 35 -10.94 18.23 16.26
CA LEU A 35 -9.53 17.88 16.50
C LEU A 35 -8.89 17.12 15.35
N LEU A 36 -9.68 16.30 14.64
CA LEU A 36 -9.17 15.42 13.59
C LEU A 36 -8.99 16.11 12.24
N ASN A 37 -9.78 17.15 11.95
CA ASN A 37 -9.74 17.81 10.65
C ASN A 37 -10.07 19.31 10.71
N PRO A 38 -9.19 20.12 11.36
CA PRO A 38 -9.45 21.55 11.58
C PRO A 38 -9.63 22.35 10.27
N ALA A 39 -9.03 21.90 9.16
CA ALA A 39 -9.11 22.54 7.85
C ALA A 39 -10.50 22.50 7.19
N LEU A 40 -11.43 21.68 7.69
CA LEU A 40 -12.81 21.62 7.17
C LEU A 40 -13.74 22.65 7.82
N ILE A 41 -13.34 23.22 8.96
CA ILE A 41 -14.18 24.10 9.79
C ILE A 41 -13.74 25.55 9.66
N GLU A 42 -12.48 25.82 9.32
CA GLU A 42 -12.04 27.17 8.99
C GLU A 42 -12.92 27.68 7.83
N PRO A 43 -13.70 28.77 8.02
CA PRO A 43 -14.33 29.43 6.89
C PRO A 43 -13.17 29.83 6.01
N LYS A 44 -13.08 29.24 4.79
CA LYS A 44 -12.02 29.52 3.81
C LYS A 44 -11.68 30.99 3.93
N THR A 45 -10.57 31.28 4.61
CA THR A 45 -10.08 32.64 4.72
C THR A 45 -10.04 33.10 3.28
N GLN A 46 -10.66 34.25 2.99
CA GLN A 46 -10.67 34.82 1.65
C GLN A 46 -9.23 35.24 1.33
N GLY A 47 -8.39 34.24 1.12
CA GLY A 47 -6.98 34.31 0.82
C GLY A 47 -6.88 34.39 -0.67
N PHE A 48 -6.22 35.46 -1.12
CA PHE A 48 -5.79 35.77 -2.48
C PHE A 48 -6.64 35.15 -3.58
N GLY A 49 -7.49 35.99 -4.19
CA GLY A 49 -8.19 35.64 -5.41
C GLY A 49 -7.26 34.91 -6.37
N GLU A 50 -7.77 33.83 -6.94
CA GLU A 50 -7.06 32.96 -7.88
C GLU A 50 -6.18 33.81 -8.79
N ALA A 51 -4.86 33.73 -8.61
CA ALA A 51 -3.95 34.38 -9.53
C ALA A 51 -4.31 33.87 -10.93
N PRO A 52 -4.49 34.75 -11.93
CA PRO A 52 -4.86 34.31 -13.27
C PRO A 52 -3.82 33.27 -13.70
N GLN A 53 -4.28 32.03 -13.84
CA GLN A 53 -3.43 30.92 -14.25
C GLN A 53 -2.73 31.33 -15.56
N PRO A 54 -1.40 31.20 -15.67
CA PRO A 54 -0.73 31.48 -16.93
C PRO A 54 -1.39 30.61 -18.00
N LYS A 55 -1.79 31.23 -19.11
CA LYS A 55 -2.32 30.48 -20.25
C LYS A 55 -1.25 29.50 -20.69
N PHE A 56 -1.52 28.21 -20.54
CA PHE A 56 -0.68 27.16 -21.08
C PHE A 56 -0.87 27.16 -22.60
N GLU A 57 0.04 27.80 -23.32
CA GLU A 57 0.15 27.64 -24.77
C GLU A 57 0.75 26.26 -25.05
N ALA A 58 -0.12 25.32 -25.41
CA ALA A 58 0.32 24.02 -25.89
C ALA A 58 0.97 24.19 -27.28
N PRO A 59 2.15 23.62 -27.55
CA PRO A 59 2.85 23.77 -28.83
C PRO A 59 2.26 22.87 -29.94
N PHE A 60 0.95 22.60 -29.91
CA PHE A 60 0.28 21.70 -30.85
C PHE A 60 -0.64 22.50 -31.80
N PRO A 61 -0.68 22.13 -33.09
CA PRO A 61 -1.40 22.91 -34.10
C PRO A 61 -2.91 22.96 -33.82
N GLU A 62 -3.48 24.16 -33.88
CA GLU A 62 -4.89 24.51 -33.71
C GLU A 62 -5.82 23.80 -34.72
N SER A 63 -6.00 22.50 -34.58
CA SER A 63 -6.86 21.69 -35.46
C SER A 63 -8.03 21.03 -34.74
N HIS A 64 -8.46 21.59 -33.61
CA HIS A 64 -9.66 21.13 -32.90
C HIS A 64 -10.81 22.14 -33.01
N PRO A 65 -12.05 21.66 -33.21
CA PRO A 65 -13.21 22.51 -33.48
C PRO A 65 -13.45 23.50 -32.35
N ARG A 66 -13.59 24.78 -32.71
CA ARG A 66 -13.80 25.89 -31.76
C ARG A 66 -15.07 25.65 -30.92
N GLY A 67 -14.90 25.55 -29.59
CA GLY A 67 -16.02 25.57 -28.64
C GLY A 67 -15.86 24.75 -27.36
N LEU A 68 -14.85 23.88 -27.24
CA LEU A 68 -14.61 23.08 -26.03
C LEU A 68 -13.52 23.71 -25.16
N THR A 69 -13.86 24.14 -23.96
CA THR A 69 -12.88 24.53 -22.94
C THR A 69 -13.12 23.72 -21.65
N GLY A 70 -12.04 23.29 -21.00
CA GLY A 70 -12.08 22.55 -19.74
C GLY A 70 -12.13 21.02 -19.87
N ALA A 71 -12.87 20.36 -18.97
CA ALA A 71 -12.86 18.92 -18.73
C ALA A 71 -13.19 18.04 -19.96
N ALA A 72 -13.91 18.59 -20.95
CA ALA A 72 -14.20 17.88 -22.19
C ALA A 72 -12.93 17.58 -23.01
N VAL A 73 -11.98 18.53 -23.06
CA VAL A 73 -10.68 18.34 -23.71
C VAL A 73 -9.87 17.28 -22.96
N SER A 74 -9.89 17.32 -21.62
CA SER A 74 -9.23 16.31 -20.79
C SER A 74 -9.81 14.91 -21.01
N ALA A 75 -11.13 14.80 -21.17
CA ALA A 75 -11.81 13.54 -21.41
C ALA A 75 -11.50 12.97 -22.80
N GLU A 76 -11.43 13.82 -23.83
CA GLU A 76 -11.05 13.40 -25.18
C GLU A 76 -9.58 12.97 -25.24
N SER A 77 -8.66 13.74 -24.64
CA SER A 77 -7.25 13.34 -24.54
C SER A 77 -7.07 12.05 -23.74
N LEU A 78 -7.80 11.87 -22.64
CA LEU A 78 -7.76 10.63 -21.87
C LEU A 78 -8.31 9.44 -22.67
N LYS A 79 -9.40 9.63 -23.40
CA LYS A 79 -9.95 8.61 -24.30
C LYS A 79 -8.93 8.19 -25.34
N GLU A 80 -8.24 9.13 -25.95
CA GLU A 80 -7.19 8.84 -26.94
C GLU A 80 -5.99 8.10 -26.33
N LEU A 81 -5.61 8.44 -25.08
CA LEU A 81 -4.58 7.70 -24.33
C LEU A 81 -5.02 6.27 -23.98
N LEU A 82 -6.29 6.05 -23.68
CA LEU A 82 -6.80 4.71 -23.37
C LEU A 82 -6.96 3.84 -24.62
N ASP A 83 -7.51 4.42 -25.70
CA ASP A 83 -7.76 3.70 -26.96
C ASP A 83 -6.47 3.35 -27.67
N GLN A 84 -5.53 4.30 -27.71
CA GLN A 84 -4.31 4.12 -28.48
C GLN A 84 -3.07 3.82 -27.60
N GLY A 85 -3.08 4.13 -26.28
CA GLY A 85 -1.97 3.94 -25.31
C GLY A 85 -1.26 5.25 -24.86
N ASP A 86 -0.09 5.23 -24.22
CA ASP A 86 0.73 6.46 -24.09
C ASP A 86 1.75 6.54 -25.24
N PRO A 87 1.72 7.57 -26.12
CA PRO A 87 2.65 7.67 -27.25
C PRO A 87 4.13 7.66 -26.82
N ASN A 88 4.44 8.07 -25.58
CA ASN A 88 5.80 8.03 -25.04
C ASN A 88 6.28 6.63 -24.64
N ILE A 89 5.34 5.69 -24.46
CA ILE A 89 5.62 4.33 -23.96
C ILE A 89 5.38 3.28 -25.05
N ARG A 90 4.37 3.46 -25.92
CA ARG A 90 3.92 2.49 -26.94
C ARG A 90 5.07 1.91 -27.81
N ASN A 91 6.07 2.71 -28.15
CA ASN A 91 7.19 2.31 -29.02
C ASN A 91 8.52 2.11 -28.26
N ARG A 92 8.49 2.11 -26.92
CA ARG A 92 9.67 1.84 -26.10
C ARG A 92 9.66 0.38 -25.66
N PRO A 93 10.85 -0.24 -25.52
CA PRO A 93 10.93 -1.54 -24.87
C PRO A 93 10.27 -1.44 -23.48
N PRO A 94 9.52 -2.49 -23.04
CA PRO A 94 9.00 -2.54 -21.69
C PRO A 94 10.13 -2.24 -20.70
N TRP A 95 9.86 -1.39 -19.72
CA TRP A 95 10.84 -1.10 -18.70
C TRP A 95 11.20 -2.40 -17.97
N LEU A 96 12.45 -2.84 -18.15
CA LEU A 96 13.01 -3.99 -17.45
C LEU A 96 13.90 -3.45 -16.33
N PRO A 97 13.53 -3.66 -15.05
CA PRO A 97 14.42 -3.30 -13.96
C PRO A 97 15.74 -4.05 -14.12
N HIS A 98 16.85 -3.32 -14.09
CA HIS A 98 18.18 -3.91 -14.10
C HIS A 98 18.31 -4.85 -12.87
N ARG A 99 18.37 -6.15 -13.12
CA ARG A 99 18.57 -7.18 -12.10
C ARG A 99 19.96 -7.79 -12.31
N PRO A 100 21.00 -7.32 -11.61
CA PRO A 100 22.32 -7.93 -11.70
C PRO A 100 22.25 -9.41 -11.24
N PRO A 101 23.12 -10.30 -11.77
CA PRO A 101 23.23 -11.65 -11.27
C PRO A 101 23.60 -11.60 -9.78
N ARG A 102 22.90 -12.39 -8.95
CA ARG A 102 23.21 -12.47 -7.53
C ARG A 102 24.65 -12.98 -7.39
N PRO A 103 25.50 -12.33 -6.59
CA PRO A 103 26.83 -12.87 -6.32
C PRO A 103 26.72 -14.29 -5.76
N GLU A 104 27.75 -15.09 -6.02
CA GLU A 104 27.86 -16.42 -5.42
C GLU A 104 27.82 -16.29 -3.90
N LYS A 105 27.13 -17.21 -3.22
CA LYS A 105 27.05 -17.16 -1.76
C LYS A 105 28.46 -17.35 -1.23
N SER A 106 28.94 -16.40 -0.41
CA SER A 106 30.18 -16.61 0.35
C SER A 106 30.07 -17.94 1.09
N GLU A 107 30.99 -18.87 0.86
CA GLU A 107 30.97 -20.25 1.38
C GLU A 107 31.19 -20.35 2.91
N GLY A 108 30.75 -19.34 3.67
CA GLY A 108 30.97 -19.26 5.12
C GLY A 108 32.43 -18.95 5.48
N GLY A 109 32.75 -19.03 6.77
CA GLY A 109 34.13 -18.93 7.28
C GLY A 109 34.50 -17.63 7.99
N ARG A 110 33.66 -16.58 7.94
CA ARG A 110 33.80 -15.41 8.82
C ARG A 110 32.66 -15.40 9.83
N SER A 111 33.00 -15.30 11.11
CA SER A 111 32.01 -15.11 12.16
C SER A 111 31.29 -13.78 11.95
N PHE A 112 29.97 -13.80 12.14
CA PHE A 112 29.17 -12.59 12.16
C PHE A 112 29.42 -11.87 13.49
N ARG A 113 29.74 -10.57 13.45
CA ARG A 113 29.93 -9.74 14.65
C ARG A 113 29.07 -8.50 14.55
N VAL A 114 28.25 -8.26 15.56
CA VAL A 114 27.42 -7.06 15.67
C VAL A 114 28.23 -5.96 16.32
N VAL A 115 28.38 -4.84 15.61
CA VAL A 115 28.97 -3.61 16.14
C VAL A 115 27.83 -2.69 16.57
N SER A 116 27.71 -2.46 17.87
CA SER A 116 26.69 -1.58 18.45
C SER A 116 27.16 -1.02 19.79
N GLU A 117 26.70 0.19 20.13
CA GLU A 117 26.88 0.78 21.46
C GLU A 117 25.81 0.32 22.46
N TYR A 118 24.80 -0.42 21.97
CA TYR A 118 23.68 -0.89 22.77
C TYR A 118 23.88 -2.33 23.22
N GLU A 119 23.49 -2.60 24.45
CA GLU A 119 23.38 -3.95 25.01
C GLU A 119 21.90 -4.39 25.04
N PRO A 120 21.62 -5.70 24.90
CA PRO A 120 20.26 -6.23 25.05
C PRO A 120 19.64 -5.84 26.40
N LYS A 121 18.41 -5.31 26.37
CA LYS A 121 17.69 -4.85 27.57
C LYS A 121 16.22 -5.27 27.53
N GLY A 122 15.57 -5.24 28.70
CA GLY A 122 14.18 -5.67 28.84
C GLY A 122 14.04 -7.16 28.54
N ASP A 123 13.07 -7.53 27.69
CA ASP A 123 12.80 -8.92 27.32
C ASP A 123 13.72 -9.45 26.20
N GLN A 124 14.57 -8.59 25.62
CA GLN A 124 15.44 -8.98 24.51
C GLN A 124 16.41 -10.13 24.85
N PRO A 125 17.11 -10.16 26.02
CA PRO A 125 18.02 -11.26 26.33
C PRO A 125 17.32 -12.62 26.36
N GLN A 126 16.11 -12.68 26.91
CA GLN A 126 15.30 -13.90 26.95
C GLN A 126 14.88 -14.34 25.54
N ALA A 127 14.36 -13.39 24.73
CA ALA A 127 13.96 -13.69 23.36
C ALA A 127 15.14 -14.17 22.49
N ILE A 128 16.33 -13.60 22.68
CA ILE A 128 17.55 -14.07 21.99
C ILE A 128 17.86 -15.51 22.39
N ALA A 129 17.88 -15.80 23.69
CA ALA A 129 18.21 -17.14 24.18
C ALA A 129 17.22 -18.21 23.68
N GLU A 130 15.93 -17.90 23.68
CA GLU A 130 14.89 -18.81 23.16
C GLU A 130 15.05 -19.08 21.66
N LEU A 131 15.29 -18.03 20.87
CA LEU A 131 15.45 -18.16 19.42
C LEU A 131 16.73 -18.91 19.04
N VAL A 132 17.85 -18.63 19.73
CA VAL A 132 19.11 -19.37 19.53
C VAL A 132 18.90 -20.85 19.83
N LYS A 133 18.25 -21.16 20.96
CA LYS A 133 17.95 -22.55 21.31
C LYS A 133 17.09 -23.25 20.26
N GLY A 134 16.08 -22.57 19.70
CA GLY A 134 15.26 -23.11 18.63
C GLY A 134 16.07 -23.37 17.35
N VAL A 135 17.00 -22.47 17.00
CA VAL A 135 17.90 -22.66 15.84
C VAL A 135 18.83 -23.85 16.06
N GLU A 136 19.44 -23.98 17.24
CA GLU A 136 20.29 -25.13 17.59
C GLU A 136 19.50 -26.45 17.56
N ALA A 137 18.22 -26.42 17.96
CA ALA A 137 17.30 -27.54 17.84
C ALA A 137 16.82 -27.81 16.41
N SER A 138 17.31 -27.06 15.41
CA SER A 138 16.90 -27.15 14.00
C SER A 138 15.39 -26.94 13.78
N GLU A 139 14.75 -26.12 14.63
CA GLU A 139 13.37 -25.73 14.44
C GLU A 139 13.24 -24.85 13.18
N ARG A 140 12.35 -25.25 12.27
CA ARG A 140 12.21 -24.57 10.96
C ARG A 140 11.45 -23.25 11.05
N ASP A 141 10.47 -23.18 11.96
CA ASP A 141 9.52 -22.08 12.03
C ASP A 141 9.53 -21.50 13.45
N GLN A 142 9.95 -20.25 13.58
CA GLN A 142 9.97 -19.52 14.85
C GLN A 142 9.44 -18.10 14.65
N VAL A 143 8.74 -17.54 15.64
CA VAL A 143 8.11 -16.22 15.55
C VAL A 143 8.58 -15.33 16.69
N LEU A 144 9.25 -14.23 16.35
CA LEU A 144 9.59 -13.17 17.31
C LEU A 144 8.42 -12.17 17.41
N LEU A 145 7.59 -12.33 18.43
CA LEU A 145 6.52 -11.38 18.74
C LEU A 145 7.08 -10.18 19.51
N GLY A 146 6.94 -8.98 18.96
CA GLY A 146 7.38 -7.76 19.64
C GLY A 146 6.65 -6.52 19.15
N VAL A 147 6.39 -5.58 20.06
CA VAL A 147 5.76 -4.30 19.77
C VAL A 147 6.65 -3.40 18.89
N THR A 148 6.09 -2.35 18.31
CA THR A 148 6.87 -1.37 17.53
C THR A 148 7.86 -0.64 18.44
N GLY A 149 9.10 -0.45 17.96
CA GLY A 149 10.15 0.24 18.73
C GLY A 149 10.90 -0.62 19.75
N SER A 150 10.53 -1.89 19.97
CA SER A 150 11.19 -2.77 20.96
C SER A 150 12.57 -3.28 20.57
N GLY A 151 13.08 -2.92 19.39
CA GLY A 151 14.41 -3.32 18.93
C GLY A 151 14.49 -4.70 18.26
N LYS A 152 13.40 -5.22 17.65
CA LYS A 152 13.37 -6.53 16.97
C LYS A 152 14.56 -6.78 16.01
N THR A 153 15.00 -5.74 15.29
CA THR A 153 16.17 -5.83 14.40
C THR A 153 17.45 -6.12 15.16
N PHE A 154 17.66 -5.45 16.30
CA PHE A 154 18.83 -5.67 17.15
C PHE A 154 18.79 -7.05 17.80
N THR A 155 17.62 -7.47 18.28
CA THR A 155 17.37 -8.84 18.77
C THR A 155 17.80 -9.87 17.74
N MET A 156 17.39 -9.71 16.48
CA MET A 156 17.73 -10.68 15.43
C MET A 156 19.18 -10.65 15.00
N ALA A 157 19.81 -9.48 14.97
CA ALA A 157 21.24 -9.38 14.73
C ALA A 157 22.05 -10.17 15.78
N LYS A 158 21.63 -10.10 17.06
CA LYS A 158 22.26 -10.84 18.15
C LYS A 158 22.04 -12.36 18.07
N VAL A 159 20.87 -12.80 17.59
CA VAL A 159 20.65 -14.24 17.32
C VAL A 159 21.59 -14.72 16.22
N ILE A 160 21.71 -13.99 15.11
CA ILE A 160 22.62 -14.35 13.99
C ILE A 160 24.09 -14.34 14.42
N GLU A 161 24.49 -13.47 15.36
CA GLU A 161 25.84 -13.46 15.94
C GLU A 161 26.11 -14.70 16.82
N ALA A 162 25.08 -15.25 17.47
CA ALA A 162 25.22 -16.36 18.40
C ALA A 162 25.14 -17.75 17.74
N THR A 163 24.60 -17.85 16.53
CA THR A 163 24.43 -19.09 15.75
C THR A 163 25.51 -19.27 14.69
#